data_AF-A0A4R8S0B3-F1
#
_entry.id   AF-A0A4R8S0B3-F1
#
_cell.length_a   1.000
_cell.length_b   1.000
_cell.length_c   1.000
_cell.angle_alpha   90.00
_cell.angle_beta   90.00
_cell.angle_gamma   90.00
#
_symmetry.space_group_name_H-M   'P 1'
#
loop_
_entity.id
_entity.type
_entity.pdbx_description
1 polymer ?
#
loop_
_entity_poly.entity_id
_entity_poly.type
_entity_poly.pdbx_seq_one_letter_code
_entity_poly.pdbx_strand_id
1 'polypeptide(L)'
;MDAPRCALPSLVDSPPPESGPSERPPRPASPAVDISTPIGRAVAGFYLAFEAVDDSDRIREAANRLGKQHPPESDSRQKYLALAHGITHVETVRRHAHHTLREIANTAARTAERLTQDSANLPSDINDAIDAAVRRESIAVCDRAVQMINSQTRRVLDLDEVTIAITVDDWLASHGLTG
;
A
#
# COMPACT_ATOMS: atom_id res chain seq x y z
N MET A 1 31.11 30.84 59.51
CA MET A 1 30.11 30.02 58.80
C MET A 1 30.70 29.68 57.44
N ASP A 2 31.32 28.51 57.37
CA ASP A 2 31.77 27.86 56.14
C ASP A 2 30.60 27.08 55.53
N ALA A 3 30.37 27.26 54.23
CA ALA A 3 29.65 26.30 53.41
C ALA A 3 30.30 26.24 52.02
N PRO A 4 30.53 25.04 51.46
CA PRO A 4 31.43 24.86 50.33
C PRO A 4 30.72 25.09 48.98
N ARG A 5 31.50 25.62 48.03
CA ARG A 5 31.17 25.68 46.61
C ARG A 5 31.06 24.26 46.05
N CYS A 6 29.85 23.80 45.77
CA CYS A 6 29.64 22.63 44.92
C CYS A 6 29.97 23.01 43.47
N ALA A 7 31.09 22.50 42.99
CA ALA A 7 31.48 22.51 41.59
C ALA A 7 30.47 21.70 40.77
N LEU A 8 29.90 22.30 39.72
CA LEU A 8 29.28 21.56 38.65
C LEU A 8 30.38 21.10 37.68
N PRO A 9 30.48 19.81 37.34
CA PRO A 9 31.43 19.35 36.33
C PRO A 9 31.02 19.88 34.96
N SER A 10 32.01 20.43 34.25
CA SER A 10 31.97 20.77 32.83
C SER A 10 31.41 19.58 32.05
N LEU A 11 30.25 19.76 31.43
CA LEU A 11 29.71 18.79 30.50
C LEU A 11 30.68 18.76 29.30
N VAL A 12 31.45 17.69 29.25
CA VAL A 12 32.36 17.35 28.17
C VAL A 12 31.60 17.45 26.85
N ASP A 13 32.18 18.22 25.95
CA ASP A 13 31.97 18.21 24.51
C ASP A 13 32.09 16.76 24.03
N SER A 14 30.96 16.06 24.06
CA SER A 14 30.85 14.71 23.52
C SER A 14 30.56 14.91 22.05
N PRO A 15 31.41 14.43 21.12
CA PRO A 15 31.03 14.43 19.72
C PRO A 15 29.68 13.72 19.62
N PRO A 16 28.74 14.21 18.77
CA PRO A 16 27.49 13.49 18.55
C PRO A 16 27.85 12.04 18.21
N PRO A 17 27.12 11.05 18.76
CA PRO A 17 27.41 9.65 18.47
C PRO A 17 27.48 9.51 16.95
N GLU A 18 28.60 8.98 16.46
CA GLU A 18 28.74 8.59 15.06
C GLU A 18 27.48 7.81 14.72
N SER A 19 26.66 8.39 13.84
CA SER A 19 25.48 7.71 13.34
C SER A 19 26.02 6.45 12.68
N GLY A 20 25.81 5.30 13.33
CA GLY A 20 26.11 4.01 12.73
C GLY A 20 25.51 3.97 11.32
N PRO A 21 26.06 3.14 10.41
CA PRO A 21 25.63 3.11 9.02
C PRO A 21 24.11 3.07 8.99
N SER A 22 23.49 4.06 8.33
CA SER A 22 22.04 4.25 8.31
C SER A 22 21.39 2.98 7.79
N GLU A 23 20.95 2.12 8.71
CA GLU A 23 20.53 0.77 8.37
C GLU A 23 19.17 0.86 7.67
N ARG A 24 19.06 0.26 6.47
CA ARG A 24 17.82 0.22 5.70
C ARG A 24 16.72 -0.36 6.58
N PRO A 25 15.55 0.29 6.71
CA PRO A 25 14.46 -0.25 7.51
C PRO A 25 14.04 -1.64 7.01
N PRO A 26 13.56 -2.51 7.91
CA PRO A 26 13.14 -3.85 7.55
C PRO A 26 11.97 -3.82 6.55
N ARG A 27 11.88 -4.86 5.72
CA ARG A 27 10.82 -4.97 4.72
C ARG A 27 9.46 -5.10 5.42
N PRO A 28 8.44 -4.33 5.03
CA PRO A 28 7.09 -4.55 5.52
C PRO A 28 6.58 -5.90 5.01
N ALA A 29 5.85 -6.63 5.87
CA ALA A 29 5.26 -7.89 5.47
C ALA A 29 4.16 -7.68 4.42
N SER A 30 4.18 -8.52 3.39
CA SER A 30 3.12 -8.56 2.38
C SER A 30 1.82 -9.09 3.03
N PRO A 31 0.69 -8.37 2.89
CA PRO A 31 -0.55 -8.74 3.53
C PRO A 31 -1.13 -10.01 2.87
N ALA A 32 -1.77 -10.86 3.67
CA ALA A 32 -2.60 -11.92 3.13
C ALA A 32 -3.81 -11.29 2.41
N VAL A 33 -3.86 -11.45 1.09
CA VAL A 33 -4.92 -10.90 0.23
C VAL A 33 -5.62 -12.00 -0.54
N ASP A 34 -6.92 -11.85 -0.70
CA ASP A 34 -7.74 -12.76 -1.51
C ASP A 34 -7.62 -12.42 -3.00
N ILE A 35 -6.73 -13.13 -3.69
CA ILE A 35 -6.46 -12.97 -5.13
C ILE A 35 -7.62 -13.43 -6.03
N SER A 36 -8.68 -14.01 -5.48
CA SER A 36 -9.91 -14.24 -6.25
C SER A 36 -10.65 -12.92 -6.55
N THR A 37 -10.38 -11.87 -5.77
CA THR A 37 -10.98 -10.54 -5.95
C THR A 37 -10.09 -9.61 -6.80
N PRO A 38 -10.68 -8.71 -7.61
CA PRO A 38 -9.91 -7.72 -8.38
C PRO A 38 -9.00 -6.84 -7.50
N ILE A 39 -9.52 -6.40 -6.34
CA ILE A 39 -8.75 -5.61 -5.37
C ILE A 39 -7.58 -6.43 -4.83
N GLY A 40 -7.79 -7.69 -4.46
CA GLY A 40 -6.74 -8.55 -3.93
C GLY A 40 -5.62 -8.80 -4.95
N ARG A 41 -5.97 -9.00 -6.24
CA ARG A 41 -4.97 -9.10 -7.32
C ARG A 41 -4.17 -7.81 -7.47
N ALA A 42 -4.82 -6.65 -7.47
CA ALA A 42 -4.15 -5.36 -7.57
C ALA A 42 -3.19 -5.13 -6.38
N VAL A 43 -3.62 -5.43 -5.15
CA VAL A 43 -2.77 -5.31 -3.95
C VAL A 43 -1.59 -6.28 -4.03
N ALA A 44 -1.81 -7.55 -4.39
CA ALA A 44 -0.72 -8.51 -4.57
C ALA A 44 0.30 -8.01 -5.60
N GLY A 45 -0.17 -7.49 -6.75
CA GLY A 45 0.67 -6.94 -7.79
C GLY A 45 1.51 -5.76 -7.35
N PHE A 46 0.92 -4.86 -6.54
CA PHE A 46 1.65 -3.76 -5.91
C PHE A 46 2.78 -4.25 -5.00
N TYR A 47 2.50 -5.22 -4.11
CA TYR A 47 3.51 -5.74 -3.18
C TYR A 47 4.64 -6.48 -3.90
N LEU A 48 4.34 -7.22 -4.98
CA LEU A 48 5.35 -7.82 -5.83
C LEU A 48 6.23 -6.75 -6.50
N ALA A 49 5.65 -5.66 -7.00
CA ALA A 49 6.41 -4.56 -7.60
C ALA A 49 7.32 -3.90 -6.56
N PHE A 50 6.79 -3.66 -5.36
CA PHE A 50 7.57 -3.15 -4.23
C PHE A 50 8.74 -4.07 -3.90
N GLU A 51 8.52 -5.39 -3.82
CA GLU A 51 9.56 -6.37 -3.52
C GLU A 51 10.65 -6.37 -4.59
N ALA A 52 10.28 -6.41 -5.86
CA ALA A 52 11.23 -6.41 -6.98
C ALA A 52 12.11 -5.14 -7.01
N VAL A 53 11.51 -3.98 -6.75
CA VAL A 53 12.22 -2.69 -6.70
C VAL A 53 13.12 -2.60 -5.45
N ASP A 54 12.64 -3.04 -4.29
CA ASP A 54 13.42 -3.10 -3.05
C ASP A 54 14.60 -4.08 -3.16
N ASP A 55 14.40 -5.23 -3.79
CA ASP A 55 15.45 -6.23 -4.03
C ASP A 55 16.52 -5.74 -5.00
N SER A 56 16.12 -5.08 -6.09
CA SER A 56 17.05 -4.49 -7.05
C SER A 56 17.94 -3.44 -6.38
N ASP A 57 17.38 -2.61 -5.50
CA ASP A 57 18.15 -1.65 -4.71
C ASP A 57 19.11 -2.33 -3.73
N ARG A 58 18.65 -3.37 -3.02
CA ARG A 58 19.51 -4.09 -2.07
C ARG A 58 20.72 -4.73 -2.75
N ILE A 59 20.52 -5.30 -3.94
CA ILE A 59 21.60 -5.88 -4.74
C ILE A 59 22.59 -4.79 -5.17
N ARG A 60 22.09 -3.64 -5.64
CA ARG A 60 22.91 -2.48 -6.02
C ARG A 60 23.70 -1.92 -4.84
N GLU A 61 23.08 -1.77 -3.67
CA GLU A 61 23.73 -1.36 -2.42
C GLU A 61 24.82 -2.36 -1.99
N ALA A 62 24.57 -3.67 -2.12
CA ALA A 62 25.57 -4.70 -1.82
C ALA A 62 26.77 -4.65 -2.80
N ALA A 63 26.53 -4.49 -4.10
CA ALA A 63 27.58 -4.35 -5.11
C ALA A 63 28.43 -3.09 -4.89
N ASN A 64 27.80 -1.96 -4.59
CA ASN A 64 28.48 -0.69 -4.32
C ASN A 64 29.38 -0.72 -3.09
N ARG A 65 28.96 -1.43 -2.03
CA ARG A 65 29.81 -1.68 -0.84
C ARG A 65 31.09 -2.44 -1.17
N LEU A 66 31.06 -3.34 -2.15
CA LEU A 66 32.24 -4.06 -2.62
C LEU A 66 33.11 -3.21 -3.57
N GLY A 67 32.51 -2.26 -4.29
CA GLY A 67 33.17 -1.44 -5.33
C GLY A 67 33.71 -0.07 -4.91
N LYS A 68 33.55 0.37 -3.65
CA LYS A 68 33.94 1.71 -3.15
C LYS A 68 33.30 2.91 -3.88
N GLN A 69 32.18 2.74 -4.57
CA GLN A 69 31.40 3.86 -5.11
C GLN A 69 30.10 3.98 -4.30
N HIS A 70 29.94 5.09 -3.57
CA HIS A 70 28.66 5.42 -2.94
C HIS A 70 27.79 6.15 -3.97
N PRO A 71 26.60 5.64 -4.33
CA PRO A 71 25.60 6.47 -4.97
C PRO A 71 25.18 7.61 -4.02
N PRO A 72 24.70 8.76 -4.53
CA PRO A 72 24.25 9.86 -3.67
C PRO A 72 23.10 9.41 -2.76
N GLU A 73 23.28 9.58 -1.45
CA GLU A 73 22.33 9.13 -0.41
C GLU A 73 20.92 9.74 -0.54
N SER A 74 20.80 10.90 -1.20
CA SER A 74 19.54 11.60 -1.46
C SER A 74 18.56 10.78 -2.28
N ASP A 75 19.06 10.10 -3.31
CA ASP A 75 18.22 9.40 -4.30
C ASP A 75 17.63 8.14 -3.67
N SER A 76 18.44 7.43 -2.86
CA SER A 76 17.99 6.28 -2.09
C SER A 76 16.91 6.67 -1.08
N ARG A 77 17.13 7.73 -0.28
CA ARG A 77 16.15 8.19 0.72
C ARG A 77 14.82 8.57 0.08
N GLN A 78 14.84 9.28 -1.05
CA GLN A 78 13.63 9.67 -1.76
C GLN A 78 12.85 8.46 -2.29
N LYS A 79 13.57 7.45 -2.83
CA LYS A 79 12.97 6.18 -3.26
C LYS A 79 12.31 5.43 -2.10
N TYR A 80 12.96 5.34 -0.94
CA TYR A 80 12.37 4.73 0.27
C TYR A 80 11.09 5.41 0.72
N LEU A 81 11.07 6.75 0.74
CA LEU A 81 9.88 7.50 1.14
C LEU A 81 8.74 7.28 0.13
N ALA A 82 9.04 7.21 -1.17
CA ALA A 82 8.06 6.89 -2.20
C ALA A 82 7.46 5.49 -1.99
N LEU A 83 8.30 4.49 -1.70
CA LEU A 83 7.88 3.13 -1.41
C LEU A 83 6.98 3.05 -0.15
N ALA A 84 7.40 3.70 0.96
CA ALA A 84 6.62 3.74 2.20
C ALA A 84 5.27 4.47 2.04
N HIS A 85 5.26 5.57 1.26
CA HIS A 85 4.04 6.28 0.91
C HIS A 85 3.11 5.40 0.07
N GLY A 86 3.66 4.67 -0.91
CA GLY A 86 2.90 3.73 -1.74
C GLY A 86 2.15 2.69 -0.90
N ILE A 87 2.82 2.05 0.06
CA ILE A 87 2.20 1.06 0.96
C ILE A 87 1.06 1.68 1.76
N THR A 88 1.31 2.84 2.36
CA THR A 88 0.31 3.55 3.17
C THR A 88 -0.94 3.87 2.35
N HIS A 89 -0.73 4.30 1.10
CA HIS A 89 -1.81 4.64 0.18
C HIS A 89 -2.62 3.40 -0.23
N VAL A 90 -1.94 2.32 -0.65
CA VAL A 90 -2.60 1.06 -1.04
C VAL A 90 -3.43 0.49 0.12
N GLU A 91 -2.89 0.48 1.33
CA GLU A 91 -3.62 0.02 2.51
C GLU A 91 -4.84 0.89 2.84
N THR A 92 -4.72 2.20 2.66
CA THR A 92 -5.84 3.13 2.82
C THR A 92 -6.95 2.85 1.80
N VAL A 93 -6.59 2.69 0.53
CA VAL A 93 -7.55 2.38 -0.55
C VAL A 93 -8.23 1.04 -0.29
N ARG A 94 -7.47 0.00 0.05
CA ARG A 94 -7.98 -1.34 0.34
C ARG A 94 -9.00 -1.32 1.48
N ARG A 95 -8.67 -0.66 2.59
CA ARG A 95 -9.58 -0.55 3.76
C ARG A 95 -10.82 0.25 3.43
N HIS A 96 -10.66 1.36 2.72
CA HIS A 96 -11.79 2.19 2.31
C HIS A 96 -12.75 1.43 1.40
N ALA A 97 -12.24 0.72 0.38
CA ALA A 97 -13.07 -0.07 -0.51
C ALA A 97 -13.85 -1.16 0.23
N HIS A 98 -13.20 -1.92 1.13
CA HIS A 98 -13.88 -2.92 1.95
C HIS A 98 -14.96 -2.30 2.84
N HIS A 99 -14.71 -1.15 3.44
CA HIS A 99 -15.70 -0.46 4.26
C HIS A 99 -16.91 -0.05 3.42
N THR A 100 -16.69 0.57 2.26
CA THR A 100 -17.75 1.00 1.35
C THR A 100 -18.58 -0.18 0.84
N LEU A 101 -17.95 -1.29 0.44
CA LEU A 101 -18.66 -2.51 0.01
C LEU A 101 -19.56 -3.06 1.13
N ARG A 102 -19.07 -3.05 2.37
CA ARG A 102 -19.87 -3.47 3.53
C ARG A 102 -21.08 -2.55 3.75
N GLU A 103 -20.91 -1.24 3.60
CA GLU A 103 -22.02 -0.28 3.74
C GLU A 103 -23.06 -0.39 2.63
N ILE A 104 -22.65 -0.69 1.39
CA ILE A 104 -23.57 -1.00 0.29
C ILE A 104 -24.42 -2.23 0.65
N ALA A 105 -23.78 -3.31 1.08
CA ALA A 105 -24.49 -4.54 1.47
C ALA A 105 -25.44 -4.30 2.65
N ASN A 106 -25.01 -3.58 3.68
CA ASN A 106 -25.85 -3.23 4.84
C ASN A 106 -27.06 -2.38 4.42
N THR A 107 -26.86 -1.43 3.52
CA THR A 107 -27.92 -0.54 3.04
C THR A 107 -28.94 -1.29 2.19
N ALA A 108 -28.50 -2.21 1.35
CA ALA A 108 -29.37 -3.09 0.59
C ALA A 108 -30.20 -4.01 1.49
N ALA A 109 -29.58 -4.63 2.50
CA ALA A 109 -30.26 -5.49 3.47
C ALA A 109 -31.36 -4.72 4.23
N ARG A 110 -31.04 -3.52 4.75
CA ARG A 110 -32.03 -2.65 5.41
C ARG A 110 -33.16 -2.22 4.46
N THR A 111 -32.83 -1.98 3.20
CA THR A 111 -33.83 -1.59 2.20
C THR A 111 -34.79 -2.74 1.91
N ALA A 112 -34.28 -3.95 1.70
CA ALA A 112 -35.08 -5.16 1.49
C ALA A 112 -35.97 -5.48 2.70
N GLU A 113 -35.43 -5.37 3.92
CA GLU A 113 -36.18 -5.57 5.16
C GLU A 113 -37.34 -4.58 5.28
N ARG A 114 -37.07 -3.28 5.11
CA ARG A 114 -38.10 -2.23 5.16
C ARG A 114 -39.19 -2.46 4.13
N LEU A 115 -38.82 -2.79 2.89
CA LEU A 115 -39.79 -3.04 1.83
C LEU A 115 -40.70 -4.23 2.18
N THR A 116 -40.14 -5.30 2.73
CA THR A 116 -40.89 -6.49 3.16
C THR A 116 -41.86 -6.18 4.30
N GLN A 117 -41.50 -5.27 5.21
CA GLN A 117 -42.35 -4.84 6.32
C GLN A 117 -43.48 -3.90 5.87
N ASP A 118 -43.21 -3.02 4.91
CA ASP A 118 -44.11 -1.90 4.54
C ASP A 118 -45.11 -2.23 3.42
N SER A 119 -45.04 -3.39 2.75
CA SER A 119 -45.86 -3.64 1.57
C SER A 119 -46.36 -5.08 1.42
N ALA A 120 -47.69 -5.23 1.45
CA ALA A 120 -48.37 -6.50 1.17
C ALA A 120 -48.37 -6.91 -0.31
N ASN A 121 -48.03 -6.00 -1.24
CA ASN A 121 -48.01 -6.22 -2.69
C ASN A 121 -46.72 -5.70 -3.32
N LEU A 122 -45.58 -6.27 -2.93
CA LEU A 122 -44.30 -5.98 -3.58
C LEU A 122 -44.25 -6.58 -4.99
N PRO A 123 -43.72 -5.85 -5.99
CA PRO A 123 -43.36 -6.43 -7.27
C PRO A 123 -42.42 -7.63 -7.08
N SER A 124 -42.63 -8.71 -7.82
CA SER A 124 -41.85 -9.95 -7.69
C SER A 124 -40.37 -9.78 -8.05
N ASP A 125 -40.03 -8.73 -8.81
CA ASP A 125 -38.69 -8.42 -9.33
C ASP A 125 -37.90 -7.44 -8.44
N ILE A 126 -38.45 -7.01 -7.30
CA ILE A 126 -37.79 -5.97 -6.48
C ILE A 126 -36.45 -6.41 -5.89
N ASN A 127 -36.33 -7.68 -5.51
CA ASN A 127 -35.08 -8.23 -5.00
C ASN A 127 -34.02 -8.28 -6.11
N ASP A 128 -34.40 -8.65 -7.32
CA ASP A 128 -33.51 -8.64 -8.48
C ASP A 128 -33.04 -7.21 -8.81
N ALA A 129 -33.92 -6.22 -8.68
CA ALA A 129 -33.58 -4.81 -8.87
C ALA A 129 -32.59 -4.30 -7.81
N ILE A 130 -32.78 -4.69 -6.54
CA ILE A 130 -31.85 -4.38 -5.44
C ILE A 130 -30.50 -5.03 -5.69
N ASP A 131 -30.47 -6.33 -6.03
CA ASP A 131 -29.23 -7.06 -6.30
C ASP A 131 -28.48 -6.48 -7.51
N ALA A 132 -29.20 -6.08 -8.56
CA ALA A 132 -28.61 -5.41 -9.71
C ALA A 132 -28.00 -4.05 -9.35
N ALA A 133 -28.65 -3.28 -8.46
CA ALA A 133 -28.11 -2.02 -7.97
C ALA A 133 -26.85 -2.22 -7.13
N VAL A 134 -26.89 -3.14 -6.16
CA VAL A 134 -25.75 -3.53 -5.32
C VAL A 134 -24.57 -3.97 -6.17
N ARG A 135 -24.82 -4.80 -7.19
CA ARG A 135 -23.78 -5.29 -8.10
C ARG A 135 -23.12 -4.15 -8.86
N ARG A 136 -23.91 -3.23 -9.43
CA ARG A 136 -23.37 -2.07 -10.17
C ARG A 136 -22.50 -1.18 -9.28
N GLU A 137 -22.98 -0.85 -8.08
CA GLU A 137 -22.24 -0.02 -7.14
C GLU A 137 -20.96 -0.72 -6.66
N SER A 138 -21.04 -2.01 -6.35
CA SER A 138 -19.89 -2.80 -5.93
C SER A 138 -18.81 -2.87 -7.01
N ILE A 139 -19.20 -3.05 -8.28
CA ILE A 139 -18.27 -3.02 -9.42
C ILE A 139 -17.59 -1.65 -9.51
N ALA A 140 -18.34 -0.56 -9.45
CA ALA A 140 -17.76 0.79 -9.54
C ALA A 140 -16.76 1.09 -8.41
N VAL A 141 -17.03 0.61 -7.19
CA VAL A 141 -16.10 0.73 -6.05
C VAL A 141 -14.84 -0.08 -6.29
N CYS A 142 -14.98 -1.34 -6.75
CA CYS A 142 -13.86 -2.21 -7.07
C CYS A 142 -12.99 -1.62 -8.18
N ASP A 143 -13.57 -1.19 -9.30
CA ASP A 143 -12.86 -0.62 -10.45
C ASP A 143 -12.05 0.60 -10.04
N ARG A 144 -12.64 1.50 -9.25
CA ARG A 144 -11.95 2.68 -8.74
C ARG A 144 -10.78 2.31 -7.81
N ALA A 145 -10.99 1.35 -6.91
CA ALA A 145 -9.95 0.91 -6.00
C ALA A 145 -8.77 0.26 -6.76
N VAL A 146 -9.08 -0.62 -7.72
CA VAL A 146 -8.08 -1.25 -8.61
C VAL A 146 -7.30 -0.19 -9.38
N GLN A 147 -7.96 0.79 -9.98
CA GLN A 147 -7.30 1.88 -10.71
C GLN A 147 -6.33 2.66 -9.81
N MET A 148 -6.74 3.00 -8.58
CA MET A 148 -5.90 3.74 -7.63
C MET A 148 -4.69 2.91 -7.19
N ILE A 149 -4.87 1.61 -6.95
CA ILE A 149 -3.79 0.70 -6.56
C ILE A 149 -2.81 0.50 -7.73
N ASN A 150 -3.32 0.21 -8.92
CA ASN A 150 -2.49 0.05 -10.13
C ASN A 150 -1.71 1.33 -10.47
N SER A 151 -2.27 2.51 -10.17
CA SER A 151 -1.53 3.78 -10.29
C SER A 151 -0.36 3.86 -9.31
N GLN A 152 -0.47 3.29 -8.09
CA GLN A 152 0.68 3.16 -7.18
C GLN A 152 1.66 2.09 -7.66
N THR A 153 1.18 0.96 -8.20
CA THR A 153 2.05 -0.06 -8.80
C THR A 153 2.91 0.53 -9.90
N ARG A 154 2.32 1.32 -10.81
CA ARG A 154 3.05 2.07 -11.85
C ARG A 154 4.14 2.94 -11.26
N ARG A 155 3.80 3.78 -10.27
CA ARG A 155 4.75 4.67 -9.60
C ARG A 155 5.90 3.92 -8.96
N VAL A 156 5.67 2.72 -8.43
CA VAL A 156 6.73 1.88 -7.86
C VAL A 156 7.64 1.33 -8.95
N LEU A 157 7.07 0.80 -10.04
CA LEU A 157 7.84 0.31 -11.19
C LEU A 157 8.66 1.42 -11.86
N ASP A 158 8.20 2.68 -11.81
CA ASP A 158 8.93 3.85 -12.29
C ASP A 158 10.19 4.17 -11.46
N LEU A 159 10.31 3.64 -10.24
CA LEU A 159 11.47 3.89 -9.37
C LEU A 159 12.70 3.06 -9.75
N ASP A 160 12.56 2.08 -10.66
CA ASP A 160 13.65 1.21 -11.07
C ASP A 160 13.76 1.13 -12.60
N GLU A 161 14.97 1.32 -13.10
CA GLU A 161 15.27 1.36 -14.54
C GLU A 161 14.94 0.02 -15.23
N VAL A 162 15.03 -1.11 -14.51
CA VAL A 162 14.73 -2.43 -15.08
C VAL A 162 13.22 -2.61 -15.28
N THR A 163 12.41 -2.03 -14.38
CA THR A 163 10.95 -2.20 -14.41
C THR A 163 10.20 -1.07 -15.12
N ILE A 164 10.87 0.04 -15.45
CA ILE A 164 10.23 1.21 -16.06
C ILE A 164 9.55 0.90 -17.39
N ALA A 165 10.08 -0.04 -18.18
CA ALA A 165 9.50 -0.42 -19.48
C ALA A 165 8.30 -1.37 -19.37
N ILE A 166 8.07 -2.00 -18.22
CA ILE A 166 7.01 -3.00 -18.02
C ILE A 166 5.70 -2.27 -17.70
N THR A 167 4.61 -2.54 -18.44
CA THR A 167 3.30 -1.95 -18.09
C THR A 167 2.72 -2.62 -16.83
N VAL A 168 1.76 -1.98 -16.16
CA VAL A 168 1.10 -2.62 -15.00
C VAL A 168 0.36 -3.89 -15.43
N ASP A 169 -0.26 -3.89 -16.60
CA ASP A 169 -0.99 -5.06 -17.09
C ASP A 169 -0.05 -6.23 -17.39
N ASP A 170 1.08 -5.97 -18.06
CA ASP A 170 2.12 -6.98 -18.30
C ASP A 170 2.71 -7.50 -16.99
N TRP A 171 2.93 -6.60 -16.03
CA TRP A 171 3.40 -6.95 -14.68
C TRP A 171 2.42 -7.88 -13.97
N LEU A 172 1.12 -7.58 -14.00
CA LEU A 172 0.10 -8.45 -13.39
C LEU A 172 0.02 -9.79 -14.13
N ALA A 173 0.10 -9.77 -15.47
CA ALA A 173 0.07 -10.97 -16.30
C ALA A 173 1.24 -11.91 -16.02
N SER A 174 2.46 -11.38 -15.91
CA SER A 174 3.66 -12.19 -15.63
C SER A 174 3.61 -12.88 -14.27
N HIS A 175 2.75 -12.40 -13.36
CA HIS A 175 2.55 -12.96 -12.02
C HIS A 175 1.22 -13.73 -11.87
N GLY A 176 0.48 -13.96 -12.97
CA GLY A 176 -0.79 -14.68 -12.94
C GLY A 176 -1.91 -13.93 -12.18
N LEU A 177 -1.82 -12.60 -12.11
CA LEU A 177 -2.75 -11.71 -11.41
C LEU A 177 -3.72 -10.99 -12.36
N THR A 178 -3.87 -11.49 -13.58
CA THR A 178 -4.89 -11.04 -14.53
C THR A 178 -6.23 -11.71 -14.25
N GLY A 179 -7.30 -10.93 -14.28
CA GLY A 179 -8.68 -11.42 -14.18
C GLY A 179 -9.65 -10.32 -13.82
#